data_AF-A0A5R9QMF7-F1
#
_entry.id   AF-A0A5R9QMF7-F1
#
_cell.length_a   1.000
_cell.length_b   1.000
_cell.length_c   1.000
_cell.angle_alpha   90.00
_cell.angle_beta   90.00
_cell.angle_gamma   90.00
#
_symmetry.space_group_name_H-M   'P 1'
#
loop_
_entity.id
_entity.type
_entity.pdbx_description
1 polymer ?
#
loop_
_entity_poly.entity_id
_entity_poly.type
_entity_poly.pdbx_seq_one_letter_code
_entity_poly.pdbx_strand_id
1 'polypeptide(L)'
;MTNLERLHSQAKSAGAPVDMNTPSRPAFDRTAATLTLIRQNPNVRGADLTRQVDQMEAEYHRSGVVPKNPQAVVRRHHGKVKALHRELSQELRAVGYHGRYASASEVQALLTEAHDKALEESRPSARAILREQVGEQDAARLATTKSRHMKAAMQKLANHPTAQLLEAQGMRTARDVSEICKATLAGGVQALYQRADVAKRLSAQEKRMAELSALQDAQARELEELRRQLAQAQAKTEARLSAVENATDWKAAAVRLKAEGLNAGEIARRLGQKHETVRKHLQRNT
;
A
#
# COMPACT_ATOMS: atom_id res chain seq x y z
N MET A 1 14.48 20.24 -4.58
CA MET A 1 15.79 20.39 -3.92
C MET A 1 16.54 19.08 -4.00
N THR A 2 17.63 19.07 -4.75
CA THR A 2 18.48 17.87 -4.88
C THR A 2 19.43 17.76 -3.69
N ASN A 3 19.93 16.56 -3.39
CA ASN A 3 20.92 16.36 -2.32
C ASN A 3 22.19 17.21 -2.53
N LEU A 4 22.50 17.61 -3.77
CA LEU A 4 23.60 18.50 -4.12
C LEU A 4 23.40 19.93 -3.61
N GLU A 5 22.17 20.45 -3.70
CA GLU A 5 21.85 21.81 -3.25
C GLU A 5 21.91 21.93 -1.72
N ARG A 6 21.48 20.88 -1.00
CA ARG A 6 21.61 20.81 0.48
C ARG A 6 23.05 20.72 0.96
N LEU A 7 23.91 20.00 0.25
CA LEU A 7 25.34 19.91 0.57
C LEU A 7 26.05 21.24 0.27
N HIS A 8 25.70 21.91 -0.83
CA HIS A 8 26.24 23.23 -1.16
C HIS A 8 25.81 24.31 -0.15
N SER A 9 24.57 24.27 0.36
CA SER A 9 24.11 25.20 1.39
C SER A 9 24.81 24.97 2.73
N GLN A 10 25.06 23.70 3.12
CA GLN A 10 25.81 23.36 4.33
C GLN A 10 27.30 23.75 4.23
N ALA A 11 27.91 23.63 3.05
CA ALA A 11 29.29 24.05 2.84
C ALA A 11 29.45 25.58 2.88
N LYS A 12 28.48 26.33 2.34
CA LYS A 12 28.46 27.80 2.42
C LYS A 12 28.23 28.33 3.84
N SER A 13 27.42 27.66 4.65
CA SER A 13 27.20 28.06 6.06
C SER A 13 28.41 27.84 6.97
N ALA A 14 29.39 27.04 6.55
CA ALA A 14 30.60 26.73 7.32
C ALA A 14 31.77 27.72 7.11
N GLY A 15 31.58 28.78 6.31
CA GLY A 15 32.53 29.90 6.21
C GLY A 15 33.92 29.59 5.63
N ALA A 16 34.16 28.39 5.10
CA ALA A 16 35.46 28.02 4.54
C ALA A 16 35.55 28.44 3.06
N PRO A 17 36.49 29.34 2.67
CA PRO A 17 36.73 29.64 1.26
C PRO A 17 37.23 28.37 0.54
N VAL A 18 36.44 27.92 -0.43
CA VAL A 18 36.75 26.74 -1.25
C VAL A 18 37.64 27.18 -2.39
N ASP A 19 38.95 27.11 -2.17
CA ASP A 19 39.92 27.29 -3.25
C ASP A 19 40.11 25.93 -3.97
N MET A 20 39.82 25.90 -5.27
CA MET A 20 39.66 24.67 -6.06
C MET A 20 40.96 24.17 -6.71
N ASN A 21 42.10 24.85 -6.51
CA ASN A 21 43.29 24.67 -7.35
C ASN A 21 44.57 24.19 -6.64
N THR A 22 44.52 23.62 -5.43
CA THR A 22 45.74 23.14 -4.75
C THR A 22 45.99 21.64 -4.98
N PRO A 23 47.18 21.23 -5.46
CA PRO A 23 47.52 19.82 -5.70
C PRO A 23 47.61 19.01 -4.39
N SER A 24 47.06 17.79 -4.43
CA SER A 24 47.08 16.82 -3.32
C SER A 24 48.51 16.41 -2.94
N ARG A 25 48.95 16.71 -1.72
CA ARG A 25 50.30 16.36 -1.21
C ARG A 25 50.41 14.84 -0.97
N PRO A 26 51.52 14.19 -1.39
CA PRO A 26 51.76 12.74 -1.17
C PRO A 26 52.04 12.46 0.31
N ALA A 27 51.65 11.27 0.81
CA ALA A 27 51.82 10.84 2.21
C ALA A 27 53.28 10.96 2.71
N PHE A 28 53.47 11.21 4.01
CA PHE A 28 54.80 11.34 4.60
C PHE A 28 55.57 10.02 4.51
N ASP A 29 56.70 10.04 3.81
CA ASP A 29 57.59 8.90 3.70
C ASP A 29 58.72 9.02 4.74
N ARG A 30 58.58 8.26 5.84
CA ARG A 30 59.58 8.21 6.91
C ARG A 30 60.96 7.77 6.41
N THR A 31 61.02 6.88 5.43
CA THR A 31 62.31 6.34 4.97
C THR A 31 63.08 7.41 4.20
N ALA A 32 62.40 8.16 3.34
CA ALA A 32 62.97 9.31 2.64
C ALA A 32 63.40 10.43 3.62
N ALA A 33 62.58 10.73 4.63
CA ALA A 33 62.91 11.72 5.65
C ALA A 33 64.16 11.33 6.48
N THR A 34 64.26 10.06 6.86
CA THR A 34 65.41 9.52 7.60
C THR A 34 66.69 9.61 6.78
N LEU A 35 66.64 9.22 5.50
CA LEU A 35 67.79 9.32 4.59
C LEU A 35 68.23 10.78 4.36
N THR A 36 67.27 11.70 4.30
CA THR A 36 67.54 13.13 4.14
C THR A 36 68.24 13.69 5.38
N LEU A 37 67.78 13.33 6.57
CA LEU A 37 68.41 13.73 7.83
C LEU A 37 69.81 13.14 8.01
N ILE A 38 70.03 11.88 7.65
CA ILE A 38 71.37 11.26 7.70
C ILE A 38 72.32 11.97 6.73
N ARG A 39 71.85 12.36 5.53
CA ARG A 39 72.65 13.08 4.55
C ARG A 39 73.00 14.50 5.00
N GLN A 40 72.08 15.17 5.70
CA GLN A 40 72.27 16.54 6.19
C GLN A 40 73.09 16.58 7.49
N ASN A 41 72.92 15.58 8.36
CA ASN A 41 73.53 15.51 9.69
C ASN A 41 74.08 14.09 9.95
N PRO A 42 75.27 13.74 9.43
CA PRO A 42 75.81 12.37 9.52
C PRO A 42 76.16 11.91 10.95
N ASN A 43 76.20 12.83 11.91
CA ASN A 43 76.51 12.57 13.31
C ASN A 43 75.29 12.22 14.17
N VAL A 44 74.07 12.40 13.66
CA VAL A 44 72.83 12.11 14.40
C VAL A 44 72.48 10.63 14.24
N ARG A 45 72.41 9.87 15.34
CA ARG A 45 72.14 8.42 15.34
C ARG A 45 71.14 8.02 16.42
N GLY A 46 70.51 6.86 16.24
CA GLY A 46 69.68 6.23 17.27
C GLY A 46 68.45 7.05 17.67
N ALA A 47 68.29 7.29 18.97
CA ALA A 47 67.11 7.94 19.53
C ALA A 47 66.91 9.39 19.04
N ASP A 48 68.00 10.12 18.79
CA ASP A 48 67.92 11.52 18.35
C ASP A 48 67.50 11.64 16.89
N LEU A 49 67.91 10.69 16.04
CA LEU A 49 67.44 10.61 14.65
C LEU A 49 65.93 10.34 14.60
N THR A 50 65.46 9.43 15.46
CA THR A 50 64.04 9.07 15.55
C THR A 50 63.21 10.28 15.99
N ARG A 51 63.66 11.01 17.03
CA ARG A 51 62.99 12.24 17.51
C ARG A 51 62.89 13.32 16.43
N GLN A 52 63.92 13.50 15.61
CA GLN A 52 63.90 14.49 14.53
C GLN A 52 62.97 14.08 13.38
N VAL A 53 62.93 12.80 13.01
CA VAL A 53 61.96 12.28 12.02
C VAL A 53 60.53 12.44 12.54
N ASP A 54 60.30 12.19 13.82
CA ASP A 54 58.97 12.32 14.45
C ASP A 54 58.52 13.79 14.51
N GLN A 55 59.46 14.73 14.75
CA GLN A 55 59.18 16.17 14.65
C GLN A 55 58.83 16.58 13.21
N MET A 56 59.57 16.09 12.21
CA MET A 56 59.25 16.34 10.80
C MET A 56 57.89 15.76 10.39
N GLU A 57 57.53 14.57 10.89
CA GLU A 57 56.22 13.97 10.66
C GLU A 57 55.10 14.78 11.34
N ALA A 58 55.32 15.22 12.57
CA ALA A 58 54.38 16.05 13.31
C ALA A 58 54.18 17.42 12.64
N GLU A 59 55.22 18.03 12.08
CA GLU A 59 55.15 19.26 11.29
C GLU A 59 54.47 19.03 9.93
N TYR A 60 54.73 17.89 9.29
CA TYR A 60 54.05 17.48 8.07
C TYR A 60 52.53 17.30 8.32
N HIS A 61 52.14 16.76 9.47
CA HIS A 61 50.73 16.64 9.86
C HIS A 61 50.12 17.95 10.36
N ARG A 62 50.87 18.80 11.09
CA ARG A 62 50.43 20.16 11.50
C ARG A 62 50.22 21.09 10.31
N SER A 63 51.03 20.96 9.25
CA SER A 63 50.89 21.75 8.01
C SER A 63 49.73 21.30 7.11
N GLY A 64 49.01 20.23 7.50
CA GLY A 64 47.62 19.97 7.16
C GLY A 64 47.31 19.50 5.73
N VAL A 65 46.91 18.22 5.60
CA VAL A 65 45.75 17.80 4.77
C VAL A 65 45.10 16.56 5.39
N VAL A 66 44.06 16.75 6.20
CA VAL A 66 43.05 15.72 6.44
C VAL A 66 42.46 15.35 5.07
N PRO A 67 42.18 14.08 4.72
CA PRO A 67 41.52 13.77 3.45
C PRO A 67 40.15 14.47 3.40
N LYS A 68 40.10 15.65 2.76
CA LYS A 68 38.92 16.53 2.71
C LYS A 68 37.77 15.91 1.93
N ASN A 69 38.01 14.83 1.18
CA ASN A 69 36.97 14.18 0.40
C ASN A 69 36.44 12.92 1.12
N PRO A 70 35.32 13.00 1.87
CA PRO A 70 34.67 11.83 2.45
C PRO A 70 34.33 10.77 1.39
N GLN A 71 34.11 11.17 0.13
CA GLN A 71 33.90 10.22 -0.97
C GLN A 71 35.15 9.39 -1.28
N ALA A 72 36.36 9.92 -1.10
CA ALA A 72 37.60 9.17 -1.30
C ALA A 72 37.80 8.12 -0.21
N VAL A 73 37.44 8.44 1.04
CA VAL A 73 37.43 7.47 2.16
C VAL A 73 36.40 6.37 1.90
N VAL A 74 35.19 6.73 1.47
CA VAL A 74 34.14 5.78 1.09
C VAL A 74 34.58 4.90 -0.08
N ARG A 75 35.20 5.45 -1.13
CA ARG A 75 35.73 4.68 -2.26
C ARG A 75 36.83 3.70 -1.84
N ARG A 76 37.75 4.11 -0.97
CA ARG A 76 38.77 3.22 -0.39
C ARG A 76 38.14 2.10 0.43
N HIS A 77 37.15 2.41 1.26
CA HIS A 77 36.42 1.40 2.02
C HIS A 77 35.70 0.40 1.12
N HIS A 78 34.99 0.86 0.08
CA HIS A 78 34.37 -0.01 -0.91
C HIS A 78 35.39 -0.86 -1.67
N GLY A 79 36.57 -0.30 -1.96
CA GLY A 79 37.69 -1.05 -2.56
C GLY A 79 38.17 -2.19 -1.66
N LYS A 80 38.37 -1.92 -0.36
CA LYS A 80 38.73 -2.95 0.64
C LYS A 80 37.66 -4.03 0.77
N VAL A 81 36.39 -3.65 0.86
CA VAL A 81 35.27 -4.61 0.92
C VAL A 81 35.22 -5.49 -0.33
N LYS A 82 35.43 -4.91 -1.53
CA LYS A 82 35.51 -5.68 -2.78
C LYS A 82 36.71 -6.63 -2.80
N ALA A 83 37.86 -6.24 -2.26
CA ALA A 83 39.05 -7.09 -2.16
C ALA A 83 38.79 -8.28 -1.22
N LEU A 84 38.26 -8.02 -0.02
CA LEU A 84 37.86 -9.07 0.94
C LEU A 84 36.85 -10.05 0.32
N HIS A 85 35.85 -9.57 -0.42
CA HIS A 85 34.92 -10.46 -1.11
C HIS A 85 35.58 -11.32 -2.19
N ARG A 86 36.62 -10.82 -2.87
CA ARG A 86 37.38 -11.58 -3.87
C ARG A 86 38.22 -12.66 -3.19
N GLU A 87 38.93 -12.31 -2.12
CA GLU A 87 39.73 -13.24 -1.31
C GLU A 87 38.84 -14.35 -0.74
N LEU A 88 37.74 -13.99 -0.07
CA LEU A 88 36.76 -14.94 0.44
C LEU A 88 36.20 -15.83 -0.69
N SER A 89 35.91 -15.27 -1.87
CA SER A 89 35.44 -16.06 -3.01
C SER A 89 36.50 -17.01 -3.56
N GLN A 90 37.78 -16.63 -3.49
CA GLN A 90 38.90 -17.49 -3.89
C GLN A 90 39.11 -18.62 -2.88
N GLU A 91 39.06 -18.33 -1.59
CA GLU A 91 39.12 -19.33 -0.51
C GLU A 91 37.96 -20.32 -0.61
N LEU A 92 36.74 -19.82 -0.79
CA LEU A 92 35.57 -20.67 -1.02
C LEU A 92 35.77 -21.58 -2.23
N ARG A 93 36.25 -21.05 -3.37
CA ARG A 93 36.54 -21.87 -4.56
C ARG A 93 37.64 -22.90 -4.30
N ALA A 94 38.67 -22.56 -3.53
CA ALA A 94 39.74 -23.48 -3.15
C ALA A 94 39.22 -24.65 -2.29
N VAL A 95 38.18 -24.42 -1.48
CA VAL A 95 37.47 -25.45 -0.71
C VAL A 95 36.44 -26.21 -1.59
N GLY A 96 36.40 -25.93 -2.91
CA GLY A 96 35.49 -26.58 -3.86
C GLY A 96 34.12 -25.92 -3.98
N TYR A 97 33.87 -24.79 -3.31
CA TYR A 97 32.58 -24.10 -3.39
C TYR A 97 32.41 -23.39 -4.75
N HIS A 98 31.43 -23.86 -5.53
CA HIS A 98 31.10 -23.29 -6.83
C HIS A 98 29.92 -22.33 -6.70
N GLY A 99 30.10 -21.10 -7.18
CA GLY A 99 29.08 -20.06 -7.11
C GLY A 99 27.99 -20.22 -8.18
N ARG A 100 27.01 -21.11 -7.95
CA ARG A 100 25.87 -21.24 -8.86
C ARG A 100 24.86 -20.11 -8.61
N TYR A 101 24.43 -19.47 -9.69
CA TYR A 101 23.31 -18.54 -9.70
C TYR A 101 22.13 -19.20 -10.41
N ALA A 102 20.91 -18.81 -10.03
CA ALA A 102 19.71 -19.35 -10.64
C ALA A 102 19.65 -18.97 -12.13
N SER A 103 19.39 -19.96 -12.98
CA SER A 103 19.21 -19.77 -14.41
C SER A 103 17.88 -19.05 -14.71
N ALA A 104 17.72 -18.54 -15.93
CA ALA A 104 16.48 -17.85 -16.31
C ALA A 104 15.27 -18.80 -16.30
N SER A 105 15.45 -20.07 -16.69
CA SER A 105 14.41 -21.08 -16.68
C SER A 105 14.01 -21.49 -15.27
N GLU A 106 14.98 -21.68 -14.37
CA GLU A 106 14.72 -21.98 -12.95
C GLU A 106 13.91 -20.86 -12.28
N VAL A 107 14.26 -19.60 -12.51
CA VAL A 107 13.52 -18.46 -11.95
C VAL A 107 12.12 -18.36 -12.54
N GLN A 108 11.97 -18.65 -13.83
CA GLN A 108 10.66 -18.68 -14.45
C GLN A 108 9.79 -19.80 -13.86
N ALA A 109 10.32 -21.02 -13.74
CA ALA A 109 9.62 -22.17 -13.15
C ALA A 109 9.23 -21.91 -11.69
N LEU A 110 10.16 -21.38 -10.87
CA LEU A 110 9.90 -20.95 -9.51
C LEU A 110 8.71 -19.98 -9.42
N LEU A 111 8.70 -18.94 -10.25
CA LEU A 111 7.63 -17.95 -10.22
C LEU A 111 6.32 -18.48 -10.78
N THR A 112 6.35 -19.35 -11.78
CA THR A 112 5.15 -20.03 -12.28
C THR A 112 4.51 -20.83 -11.15
N GLU A 113 5.27 -21.70 -10.50
CA GLU A 113 4.75 -22.54 -9.42
C GLU A 113 4.30 -21.71 -8.21
N ALA A 114 5.02 -20.64 -7.89
CA ALA A 114 4.57 -19.70 -6.86
C ALA A 114 3.25 -19.03 -7.26
N HIS A 115 3.06 -18.66 -8.52
CA HIS A 115 1.81 -18.07 -9.01
C HIS A 115 0.65 -19.07 -9.00
N ASP A 116 0.88 -20.34 -9.35
CA ASP A 116 -0.10 -21.42 -9.30
C ASP A 116 -0.59 -21.63 -7.86
N LYS A 117 0.34 -21.74 -6.92
CA LYS A 117 0.03 -22.04 -5.52
C LYS A 117 -0.33 -20.80 -4.69
N ALA A 118 -0.24 -19.59 -5.24
CA ALA A 118 -0.39 -18.33 -4.50
C ALA A 118 -1.73 -18.16 -3.77
N LEU A 119 -2.80 -18.78 -4.27
CA LEU A 119 -4.16 -18.66 -3.71
C LEU A 119 -4.56 -19.85 -2.84
N GLU A 120 -3.71 -20.89 -2.78
CA GLU A 120 -3.89 -22.09 -1.98
C GLU A 120 -3.64 -21.82 -0.49
N GLU A 121 -4.22 -22.66 0.37
CA GLU A 121 -4.05 -22.55 1.82
C GLU A 121 -2.66 -23.00 2.28
N SER A 122 -2.14 -24.08 1.67
CA SER A 122 -0.80 -24.62 1.95
C SER A 122 0.19 -24.19 0.86
N ARG A 123 0.94 -23.12 1.12
CA ARG A 123 1.86 -22.51 0.16
C ARG A 123 3.31 -22.95 0.41
N PRO A 124 3.99 -23.57 -0.58
CA PRO A 124 5.39 -23.91 -0.41
C PRO A 124 6.23 -22.64 -0.42
N SER A 125 7.27 -22.63 0.42
CA SER A 125 8.29 -21.59 0.38
C SER A 125 9.09 -21.65 -0.93
N ALA A 126 9.72 -20.55 -1.34
CA ALA A 126 10.62 -20.57 -2.49
C ALA A 126 11.74 -21.61 -2.36
N ARG A 127 12.21 -21.86 -1.13
CA ARG A 127 13.20 -22.90 -0.87
C ARG A 127 12.64 -24.30 -1.13
N ALA A 128 11.39 -24.56 -0.77
CA ALA A 128 10.74 -25.84 -1.02
C ALA A 128 10.56 -26.05 -2.54
N ILE A 129 10.06 -25.04 -3.26
CA ILE A 129 9.95 -25.07 -4.72
C ILE A 129 11.31 -25.31 -5.38
N LEU A 130 12.34 -24.56 -4.96
CA LEU A 130 13.70 -24.72 -5.50
C LEU A 130 14.30 -26.09 -5.16
N ARG A 131 13.94 -26.71 -4.03
CA ARG A 131 14.44 -28.05 -3.66
C ARG A 131 14.00 -29.09 -4.70
N GLU A 132 12.77 -28.98 -5.19
CA GLU A 132 12.23 -29.87 -6.23
C GLU A 132 12.89 -29.61 -7.59
N GLN A 133 13.25 -28.36 -7.89
CA GLN A 133 13.80 -27.96 -9.19
C GLN A 133 15.32 -28.16 -9.33
N VAL A 134 16.09 -27.81 -8.31
CA VAL A 134 17.57 -27.79 -8.36
C VAL A 134 18.25 -28.71 -7.36
N GLY A 135 17.50 -29.35 -6.46
CA GLY A 135 18.00 -30.20 -5.39
C GLY A 135 18.27 -29.46 -4.07
N GLU A 136 18.46 -30.21 -2.99
CA GLU A 136 18.51 -29.66 -1.63
C GLU A 136 19.75 -28.80 -1.36
N GLN A 137 20.89 -29.16 -1.95
CA GLN A 137 22.16 -28.47 -1.74
C GLN A 137 22.12 -27.01 -2.25
N ASP A 138 21.52 -26.79 -3.42
CA ASP A 138 21.49 -25.48 -4.07
C ASP A 138 20.27 -24.64 -3.65
N ALA A 139 19.15 -25.27 -3.31
CA ALA A 139 17.89 -24.58 -3.03
C ALA A 139 17.98 -23.55 -1.90
N ALA A 140 18.61 -23.91 -0.78
CA ALA A 140 18.75 -23.01 0.38
C ALA A 140 19.53 -21.74 0.02
N ARG A 141 20.57 -21.89 -0.81
CA ARG A 141 21.42 -20.81 -1.24
C ARG A 141 20.74 -19.95 -2.31
N LEU A 142 20.19 -20.56 -3.35
CA LEU A 142 19.51 -19.82 -4.42
C LEU A 142 18.36 -18.98 -3.85
N ALA A 143 17.60 -19.53 -2.89
CA ALA A 143 16.52 -18.83 -2.21
C ALA A 143 16.96 -17.49 -1.56
N THR A 144 18.19 -17.41 -1.02
CA THR A 144 18.71 -16.19 -0.36
C THR A 144 19.40 -15.24 -1.32
N THR A 145 19.61 -15.64 -2.58
CA THR A 145 20.24 -14.78 -3.60
C THR A 145 19.23 -13.96 -4.38
N LYS A 146 19.67 -12.79 -4.88
CA LYS A 146 18.90 -12.00 -5.83
C LYS A 146 19.16 -12.52 -7.24
N SER A 147 18.12 -12.57 -8.07
CA SER A 147 18.28 -12.92 -9.48
C SER A 147 17.98 -11.75 -10.40
N ARG A 148 18.86 -11.54 -11.37
CA ARG A 148 18.63 -10.59 -12.49
C ARG A 148 17.46 -11.00 -13.39
N HIS A 149 17.06 -12.27 -13.36
CA HIS A 149 16.04 -12.84 -14.23
C HIS A 149 14.61 -12.65 -13.71
N MET A 150 14.44 -12.18 -12.46
CA MET A 150 13.14 -12.03 -11.81
C MET A 150 12.19 -11.12 -12.60
N LYS A 151 12.69 -9.97 -13.08
CA LYS A 151 11.86 -9.00 -13.82
C LYS A 151 11.34 -9.58 -15.13
N ALA A 152 12.19 -10.26 -15.88
CA ALA A 152 11.81 -10.88 -17.14
C ALA A 152 10.78 -12.02 -16.92
N ALA A 153 10.96 -12.83 -15.89
CA ALA A 153 10.02 -13.88 -15.52
C ALA A 153 8.64 -13.31 -15.09
N MET A 154 8.62 -12.27 -14.25
CA MET A 154 7.39 -11.57 -13.85
C MET A 154 6.65 -10.92 -15.03
N GLN A 155 7.37 -10.47 -16.07
CA GLN A 155 6.77 -9.95 -17.30
C GLN A 155 6.15 -11.06 -18.15
N LYS A 156 6.82 -12.21 -18.28
CA LYS A 156 6.26 -13.37 -19.00
C LYS A 156 4.99 -13.91 -18.34
N LEU A 157 4.93 -13.86 -17.01
CA LEU A 157 3.78 -14.32 -16.23
C LEU A 157 2.69 -13.26 -16.10
N ALA A 158 2.72 -12.21 -16.93
CA ALA A 158 1.74 -11.15 -16.81
C ALA A 158 0.30 -11.56 -17.08
N ASN A 159 0.12 -12.58 -17.91
CA ASN A 159 -1.20 -13.10 -18.26
C ASN A 159 -1.61 -14.29 -17.36
N HIS A 160 -0.87 -14.58 -16.29
CA HIS A 160 -1.24 -15.64 -15.35
C HIS A 160 -2.53 -15.26 -14.60
N PRO A 161 -3.46 -16.19 -14.31
CA PRO A 161 -4.71 -15.88 -13.59
C PRO A 161 -4.49 -15.12 -12.28
N THR A 162 -3.54 -15.57 -11.47
CA THR A 162 -3.12 -14.87 -10.24
C THR A 162 -2.61 -13.47 -10.51
N ALA A 163 -1.83 -13.27 -11.58
CA ALA A 163 -1.28 -11.96 -11.92
C ALA A 163 -2.37 -10.99 -12.39
N GLN A 164 -3.37 -11.48 -13.13
CA GLN A 164 -4.56 -10.71 -13.53
C GLN A 164 -5.42 -10.33 -12.33
N LEU A 165 -5.61 -11.26 -11.37
CA LEU A 165 -6.32 -10.96 -10.13
C LEU A 165 -5.60 -9.88 -9.32
N LEU A 166 -4.28 -9.98 -9.17
CA LEU A 166 -3.49 -8.96 -8.47
C LEU A 166 -3.59 -7.60 -9.17
N GLU A 167 -3.62 -7.57 -10.50
CA GLU A 167 -3.76 -6.35 -11.28
C GLU A 167 -5.15 -5.73 -11.13
N ALA A 168 -6.22 -6.54 -11.22
CA ALA A 168 -7.59 -6.10 -11.00
C ALA A 168 -7.79 -5.46 -9.61
N GLN A 169 -7.09 -5.96 -8.60
CA GLN A 169 -7.14 -5.49 -7.22
C GLN A 169 -6.08 -4.42 -6.90
N GLY A 170 -5.35 -3.91 -7.90
CA GLY A 170 -4.32 -2.88 -7.72
C GLY A 170 -3.06 -3.31 -6.96
N MET A 171 -2.86 -4.61 -6.75
CA MET A 171 -1.71 -5.20 -6.02
C MET A 171 -0.50 -5.50 -6.90
N ARG A 172 -0.58 -5.15 -8.20
CA ARG A 172 0.45 -5.38 -9.22
C ARG A 172 0.81 -4.11 -9.99
N THR A 173 1.20 -3.06 -9.30
CA THR A 173 1.73 -1.85 -9.94
C THR A 173 3.18 -2.02 -10.39
N ALA A 174 3.68 -1.10 -11.20
CA ALA A 174 5.11 -1.07 -11.57
C ALA A 174 6.04 -0.98 -10.35
N ARG A 175 5.61 -0.29 -9.28
CA ARG A 175 6.35 -0.21 -8.02
C ARG A 175 6.42 -1.57 -7.34
N ASP A 176 5.30 -2.27 -7.30
CA ASP A 176 5.17 -3.58 -6.65
C ASP A 176 6.03 -4.63 -7.32
N VAL A 177 6.00 -4.68 -8.66
CA VAL A 177 6.87 -5.56 -9.45
C VAL A 177 8.35 -5.22 -9.18
N SER A 178 8.69 -3.93 -9.06
CA SER A 178 10.05 -3.49 -8.73
C SER A 178 10.49 -3.95 -7.34
N GLU A 179 9.62 -3.89 -6.34
CA GLU A 179 9.88 -4.35 -4.97
C GLU A 179 10.11 -5.87 -4.93
N ILE A 180 9.23 -6.66 -5.57
CA ILE A 180 9.38 -8.12 -5.71
C ILE A 180 10.70 -8.46 -6.40
N CYS A 181 11.06 -7.75 -7.48
CA CYS A 181 12.28 -8.02 -8.25
C CYS A 181 13.57 -7.62 -7.53
N LYS A 182 13.52 -6.67 -6.58
CA LYS A 182 14.69 -6.23 -5.80
C LYS A 182 14.99 -7.13 -4.60
N ALA A 183 14.02 -7.96 -4.21
CA ALA A 183 14.16 -8.93 -3.13
C ALA A 183 15.01 -10.15 -3.55
N THR A 184 15.32 -11.01 -2.59
CA THR A 184 15.88 -12.35 -2.85
C THR A 184 14.81 -13.24 -3.48
N LEU A 185 15.16 -14.40 -4.03
CA LEU A 185 14.16 -15.32 -4.59
C LEU A 185 13.07 -15.69 -3.57
N ALA A 186 13.47 -15.98 -2.33
CA ALA A 186 12.53 -16.22 -1.23
C ALA A 186 11.70 -14.99 -0.88
N GLY A 187 12.33 -13.82 -0.77
CA GLY A 187 11.62 -12.58 -0.47
C GLY A 187 10.63 -12.19 -1.57
N GLY A 188 10.96 -12.44 -2.83
CA GLY A 188 10.09 -12.18 -3.97
C GLY A 188 8.83 -13.05 -3.96
N VAL A 189 8.99 -14.35 -3.74
CA VAL A 189 7.86 -15.29 -3.60
C VAL A 189 7.01 -14.96 -2.37
N GLN A 190 7.63 -14.63 -1.25
CA GLN A 190 6.89 -14.21 -0.05
C GLN A 190 6.09 -12.92 -0.29
N ALA A 191 6.70 -11.92 -0.94
CA ALA A 191 6.01 -10.67 -1.29
C ALA A 191 4.85 -10.92 -2.27
N LEU A 192 5.01 -11.85 -3.21
CA LEU A 192 3.93 -12.30 -4.09
C LEU A 192 2.77 -12.89 -3.29
N TYR A 193 3.04 -13.80 -2.35
CA TYR A 193 2.02 -14.40 -1.50
C TYR A 193 1.29 -13.40 -0.61
N GLN A 194 2.01 -12.48 0.02
CA GLN A 194 1.40 -11.42 0.82
C GLN A 194 0.43 -10.59 -0.01
N ARG A 195 0.81 -10.23 -1.24
CA ARG A 195 -0.05 -9.48 -2.16
C ARG A 195 -1.25 -10.31 -2.62
N ALA A 196 -1.06 -11.62 -2.85
CA ALA A 196 -2.14 -12.53 -3.19
C ALA A 196 -3.16 -12.66 -2.05
N ASP A 197 -2.71 -12.71 -0.80
CA ASP A 197 -3.60 -12.72 0.37
C ASP A 197 -4.46 -11.46 0.46
N VAL A 198 -3.84 -10.29 0.27
CA VAL A 198 -4.57 -9.02 0.30
C VAL A 198 -5.57 -8.96 -0.86
N ALA A 199 -5.18 -9.34 -2.07
CA ALA A 199 -6.08 -9.33 -3.22
C ALA A 199 -7.25 -10.33 -3.05
N LYS A 200 -6.99 -11.52 -2.48
CA LYS A 200 -8.04 -12.48 -2.12
C LYS A 200 -9.03 -11.88 -1.13
N ARG A 201 -8.55 -11.18 -0.09
CA ARG A 201 -9.40 -10.50 0.90
C ARG A 201 -10.24 -9.38 0.28
N LEU A 202 -9.64 -8.55 -0.58
CA LEU A 202 -10.37 -7.47 -1.26
C LEU A 202 -11.46 -8.02 -2.19
N SER A 203 -11.13 -9.03 -3.02
CA SER A 203 -12.13 -9.66 -3.88
C SER A 203 -13.28 -10.30 -3.09
N ALA A 204 -13.02 -10.84 -1.90
CA ALA A 204 -14.06 -11.37 -1.02
C ALA A 204 -14.90 -10.23 -0.39
N GLN A 205 -14.30 -9.10 -0.07
CA GLN A 205 -15.02 -7.93 0.41
C GLN A 205 -15.92 -7.33 -0.67
N GLU A 206 -15.43 -7.19 -1.90
CA GLU A 206 -16.23 -6.71 -3.04
C GLU A 206 -17.46 -7.58 -3.29
N LYS A 207 -17.30 -8.92 -3.26
CA LYS A 207 -18.44 -9.85 -3.37
C LYS A 207 -19.48 -9.63 -2.27
N ARG A 208 -19.03 -9.51 -1.01
CA ARG A 208 -19.93 -9.24 0.12
C ARG A 208 -20.63 -7.90 -0.01
N MET A 209 -19.93 -6.86 -0.48
CA MET A 209 -20.53 -5.55 -0.71
C MET A 209 -21.59 -5.60 -1.82
N ALA A 210 -21.34 -6.35 -2.90
CA ALA A 210 -22.31 -6.56 -3.97
C ALA A 210 -23.55 -7.31 -3.49
N GLU A 211 -23.37 -8.37 -2.68
CA GLU A 211 -24.47 -9.11 -2.05
C GLU A 211 -25.31 -8.21 -1.12
N LEU A 212 -24.66 -7.41 -0.28
CA LEU A 212 -25.33 -6.46 0.61
C LEU A 212 -26.10 -5.39 -0.17
N SER A 213 -25.51 -4.85 -1.25
CA SER A 213 -26.19 -3.90 -2.13
C SER A 213 -27.43 -4.52 -2.76
N ALA A 214 -27.35 -5.75 -3.25
CA ALA A 214 -28.49 -6.46 -3.83
C ALA A 214 -29.62 -6.70 -2.80
N LEU A 215 -29.27 -7.02 -1.56
CA LEU A 215 -30.23 -7.15 -0.47
C LEU A 215 -30.89 -5.82 -0.11
N GLN A 216 -30.13 -4.73 -0.09
CA GLN A 216 -30.67 -3.38 0.14
C GLN A 216 -31.65 -2.97 -0.95
N ASP A 217 -31.34 -3.25 -2.22
CA ASP A 217 -32.23 -2.97 -3.35
C ASP A 217 -33.52 -3.79 -3.27
N ALA A 218 -33.44 -5.05 -2.84
CA ALA A 218 -34.61 -5.89 -2.62
C ALA A 218 -35.50 -5.35 -1.49
N GLN A 219 -34.90 -4.98 -0.35
CA GLN A 219 -35.63 -4.36 0.76
C GLN A 219 -36.26 -3.02 0.39
N ALA A 220 -35.59 -2.21 -0.42
CA ALA A 220 -36.15 -0.94 -0.90
C ALA A 220 -37.42 -1.17 -1.73
N ARG A 221 -37.43 -2.21 -2.59
CA ARG A 221 -38.62 -2.59 -3.37
C ARG A 221 -39.76 -3.07 -2.48
N GLU A 222 -39.48 -3.93 -1.51
CA GLU A 222 -40.48 -4.40 -0.54
C GLU A 222 -41.08 -3.24 0.26
N LEU A 223 -40.26 -2.28 0.71
CA LEU A 223 -40.73 -1.09 1.41
C LEU A 223 -41.61 -0.19 0.53
N GLU A 224 -41.27 -0.04 -0.75
CA GLU A 224 -42.12 0.69 -1.70
C GLU A 224 -43.47 -0.01 -1.92
N GLU A 225 -43.47 -1.33 -2.06
CA GLU A 225 -44.70 -2.11 -2.19
C GLU A 225 -45.58 -2.00 -0.95
N LEU A 226 -45.00 -2.14 0.25
CA LEU A 226 -45.73 -1.97 1.51
C LEU A 226 -46.28 -0.55 1.67
N ARG A 227 -45.50 0.48 1.30
CA ARG A 227 -45.98 1.87 1.31
C ARG A 227 -47.16 2.07 0.36
N ARG A 228 -47.12 1.48 -0.85
CA ARG A 228 -48.24 1.52 -1.80
C ARG A 228 -49.47 0.82 -1.24
N GLN A 229 -49.32 -0.36 -0.62
CA GLN A 229 -50.42 -1.09 -0.01
C GLN A 229 -51.04 -0.29 1.15
N LEU A 230 -50.21 0.34 1.98
CA LEU A 230 -50.65 1.15 3.12
C LEU A 230 -51.42 2.40 2.62
N ALA A 231 -50.89 3.11 1.62
CA ALA A 231 -51.58 4.25 1.00
C ALA A 231 -52.93 3.84 0.39
N GLN A 232 -53.00 2.67 -0.27
CA GLN A 232 -54.27 2.13 -0.79
C GLN A 232 -55.25 1.78 0.33
N ALA A 233 -54.76 1.19 1.44
CA ALA A 233 -55.59 0.87 2.59
C ALA A 233 -56.14 2.15 3.24
N GLN A 234 -55.30 3.17 3.40
CA GLN A 234 -55.70 4.49 3.90
C GLN A 234 -56.77 5.13 3.02
N ALA A 235 -56.57 5.18 1.70
CA ALA A 235 -57.56 5.71 0.76
C ALA A 235 -58.90 4.95 0.83
N LYS A 236 -58.87 3.62 0.99
CA LYS A 236 -60.10 2.82 1.19
C LYS A 236 -60.79 3.16 2.51
N THR A 237 -60.04 3.34 3.60
CA THR A 237 -60.60 3.72 4.90
C THR A 237 -61.16 5.14 4.90
N GLU A 238 -60.47 6.09 4.26
CA GLU A 238 -60.95 7.47 4.08
C GLU A 238 -62.21 7.52 3.23
N ALA A 239 -62.27 6.75 2.14
CA ALA A 239 -63.49 6.64 1.32
C ALA A 239 -64.67 6.06 2.13
N ARG A 240 -64.42 5.06 2.98
CA ARG A 240 -65.43 4.51 3.90
C ARG A 240 -65.86 5.53 4.95
N LEU A 241 -64.91 6.24 5.56
CA LEU A 241 -65.19 7.30 6.54
C LEU A 241 -65.99 8.42 5.91
N SER A 242 -65.59 8.92 4.74
CA SER A 242 -66.34 9.93 3.99
C SER A 242 -67.74 9.45 3.61
N ALA A 243 -67.91 8.19 3.20
CA ALA A 243 -69.24 7.63 2.93
C ALA A 243 -70.09 7.56 4.21
N VAL A 244 -69.51 7.21 5.35
CA VAL A 244 -70.20 7.19 6.65
C VAL A 244 -70.52 8.60 7.13
N GLU A 245 -69.59 9.55 7.06
CA GLU A 245 -69.78 10.96 7.44
C GLU A 245 -70.80 11.65 6.53
N ASN A 246 -70.84 11.34 5.23
CA ASN A 246 -71.87 11.84 4.31
C ASN A 246 -73.23 11.13 4.51
N ALA A 247 -73.24 9.90 5.01
CA ALA A 247 -74.47 9.16 5.31
C ALA A 247 -75.07 9.48 6.69
N THR A 248 -74.32 10.18 7.56
CA THR A 248 -74.69 10.44 8.95
C THR A 248 -74.40 11.92 9.25
N ASP A 249 -75.35 12.85 9.23
CA ASP A 249 -76.51 12.81 10.11
C ASP A 249 -77.56 13.83 9.63
N TRP A 250 -78.43 13.40 8.69
CA TRP A 250 -79.53 14.25 8.19
C TRP A 250 -80.41 14.77 9.35
N LYS A 251 -80.41 14.07 10.49
CA LYS A 251 -81.08 14.47 11.72
C LYS A 251 -80.45 15.70 12.35
N ALA A 252 -79.13 15.72 12.53
CA ALA A 252 -78.41 16.90 13.03
C ALA A 252 -78.53 18.09 12.06
N ALA A 253 -78.46 17.85 10.74
CA ALA A 253 -78.69 18.87 9.73
C ALA A 253 -80.13 19.41 9.77
N ALA A 254 -81.13 18.55 10.01
CA ALA A 254 -82.53 18.95 10.14
C ALA A 254 -82.76 19.86 11.35
N VAL A 255 -82.12 19.60 12.50
CA VAL A 255 -82.24 20.45 13.69
C VAL A 255 -81.62 21.83 13.46
N ARG A 256 -80.47 21.93 12.79
CA ARG A 256 -79.84 23.21 12.43
C ARG A 256 -80.70 24.04 11.48
N LEU A 257 -81.19 23.43 10.39
CA LEU A 257 -82.07 24.10 9.43
C LEU A 257 -83.41 24.53 10.07
N LYS A 258 -83.87 23.80 11.10
CA LYS A 258 -85.05 24.20 11.87
C LYS A 258 -84.79 25.42 12.74
N ALA A 259 -83.60 25.52 13.36
CA ALA A 259 -83.17 26.71 14.10
C ALA A 259 -83.01 27.95 13.20
N GLU A 260 -82.68 27.76 11.93
CA GLU A 260 -82.64 28.81 10.90
C GLU A 260 -84.05 29.24 10.41
N GLY A 261 -85.12 28.66 10.95
CA GLY A 261 -86.51 29.06 10.67
C GLY A 261 -87.17 28.36 9.49
N LEU A 262 -86.50 27.41 8.83
CA LEU A 262 -87.12 26.67 7.72
C LEU A 262 -88.24 25.74 8.18
N ASN A 263 -89.23 25.53 7.31
CA ASN A 263 -90.32 24.58 7.57
C ASN A 263 -89.88 23.14 7.26
N ALA A 264 -90.57 22.14 7.83
CA ALA A 264 -90.19 20.74 7.70
C ALA A 264 -90.19 20.23 6.23
N GLY A 265 -91.03 20.83 5.37
CA GLY A 265 -91.11 20.51 3.94
C GLY A 265 -89.92 21.00 3.13
N GLU A 266 -89.37 22.16 3.48
CA GLU A 266 -88.14 22.71 2.88
C GLU A 266 -86.91 21.94 3.35
N ILE A 267 -86.86 21.60 4.63
CA ILE A 267 -85.78 20.78 5.22
C ILE A 267 -85.74 19.39 4.55
N ALA A 268 -86.90 18.75 4.39
CA ALA A 268 -87.02 17.45 3.72
C ALA A 268 -86.54 17.49 2.26
N ARG A 269 -86.92 18.52 1.51
CA ARG A 269 -86.44 18.72 0.13
C ARG A 269 -84.94 18.96 0.06
N ARG A 270 -84.37 19.74 0.98
CA ARG A 270 -82.91 20.01 1.02
C ARG A 270 -82.08 18.80 1.41
N LEU A 271 -82.59 17.96 2.31
CA LEU A 271 -81.87 16.79 2.82
C LEU A 271 -82.16 15.50 2.04
N GLY A 272 -83.02 15.57 1.01
CA GLY A 272 -83.43 14.39 0.23
C GLY A 272 -84.20 13.34 1.04
N GLN A 273 -84.83 13.74 2.15
CA GLN A 273 -85.55 12.86 3.05
C GLN A 273 -87.07 13.01 2.89
N LYS A 274 -87.84 11.99 3.28
CA LYS A 274 -89.31 12.08 3.28
C LYS A 274 -89.79 13.10 4.32
N HIS A 275 -90.76 13.93 3.93
CA HIS A 275 -91.33 14.97 4.80
C HIS A 275 -91.79 14.45 6.17
N GLU A 276 -92.48 13.30 6.19
CA GLU A 276 -92.94 12.68 7.44
C GLU A 276 -91.80 12.25 8.36
N THR A 277 -90.70 11.74 7.78
CA THR A 277 -89.51 11.31 8.53
C THR A 277 -88.84 12.50 9.21
N VAL A 278 -88.73 13.63 8.51
CA VAL A 278 -88.19 14.89 9.07
C VAL A 278 -89.13 15.49 10.12
N ARG A 279 -90.44 15.57 9.84
CA ARG A 279 -91.45 16.10 10.77
C ARG A 279 -91.48 15.32 12.08
N LYS A 280 -91.51 13.98 12.02
CA LYS A 280 -91.52 13.11 13.20
C LYS A 280 -90.24 13.21 14.02
N HIS A 281 -89.10 13.43 13.36
CA HIS A 281 -87.82 13.62 14.03
C HIS A 281 -87.76 14.99 14.74
N LEU A 282 -88.13 16.08 14.06
CA LEU A 282 -88.14 17.42 14.64
C LEU A 282 -89.11 17.51 15.82
N GLN A 283 -90.31 16.94 15.72
CA GLN A 283 -91.29 16.91 16.82
C GLN A 283 -90.83 16.17 18.08
N ARG A 284 -89.86 15.25 17.95
CA ARG A 284 -89.30 14.50 19.09
C ARG A 284 -88.12 15.20 19.75
N ASN A 285 -87.50 16.16 19.06
CA ASN A 285 -86.27 16.84 19.46
C ASN A 285 -86.45 18.34 19.71
N THR A 286 -87.65 18.90 19.51
CA THR A 286 -88.09 20.22 19.99
C THR A 286 -88.87 20.05 21.28
#